data_AF-A0A956R7M6-F1
#
_entry.id   AF-A0A956R7M6-F1
#
_cell.length_a   1.000
_cell.length_b   1.000
_cell.length_c   1.000
_cell.angle_alpha   90.00
_cell.angle_beta   90.00
_cell.angle_gamma   90.00
#
_symmetry.space_group_name_H-M   'P 1'
#
loop_
_entity.id
_entity.type
_entity.pdbx_description
1 polymer ?
#
loop_
_entity_poly.entity_id
_entity_poly.type
_entity_poly.pdbx_seq_one_letter_code
_entity_poly.pdbx_strand_id
1 'polypeptide(L)'
;MAPTRPSEPESLIPPIGVLSQAERMFRVNWVANLDRSPSGVPLHEVEYVARQGRGVRLVDVREGEELTGPLGYIPGSNWIPRERAMSLRERLDPLTPVILISRGGERASELAHALERAGMRMVAAMRGGMIAWRALGFASTRDPELRRQRDALPEPAPEVVREPGPLTLEEIETHVGDPRSTRWVKLAAILLHGRQACVDGRDDSGVVGTPGGDMGELMVGLAALERLRGQPLSRGKLTELLRRRLDTFGRFYMHTDIHAANGLIESMRADSRLTAAIGSTYEALEWRQWLSEPPIEARPVVLEHLCQPGHVGCGHLRLMIQNPEQYEVRSALVLDLLRTFFSIRWAGASELEAVVLPGGHQEGAVLDVRVEGQLHAYSWIPLLSPAYAGVQMFVNHPQVSDYLRRQLAAFLAEQRDLWDGEAIDEAALLEQMRELAQRQLSATLGHLARGLPIYELSFDREGHARVEAAGVVGG
;
A
#
# COMPACT_ATOMS: atom_id res chain seq x y z
N MET A 1 -17.70 9.79 43.24
CA MET A 1 -17.02 8.67 42.57
C MET A 1 -17.66 8.50 41.20
N ALA A 2 -16.93 8.82 40.12
CA ALA A 2 -17.37 8.43 38.79
C ALA A 2 -17.38 6.90 38.72
N PRO A 3 -18.38 6.26 38.08
CA PRO A 3 -18.41 4.81 37.97
C PRO A 3 -17.18 4.35 37.19
N THR A 4 -16.35 3.52 37.82
CA THR A 4 -15.27 2.79 37.15
C THR A 4 -15.91 1.85 36.14
N ARG A 5 -15.62 2.06 34.85
CA ARG A 5 -15.98 1.09 33.81
C ARG A 5 -15.48 -0.29 34.24
N PRO A 6 -16.26 -1.37 34.02
CA PRO A 6 -15.73 -2.73 34.16
C PRO A 6 -14.43 -2.83 33.35
N SER A 7 -13.44 -3.56 33.85
CA SER A 7 -12.16 -3.76 33.17
C SER A 7 -12.43 -4.38 31.80
N GLU A 8 -12.50 -3.53 30.77
CA GLU A 8 -12.53 -3.95 29.38
C GLU A 8 -11.28 -4.84 29.16
N PRO A 9 -11.40 -5.95 28.42
CA PRO A 9 -10.20 -6.67 27.97
C PRO A 9 -9.26 -5.64 27.33
N GLU A 10 -7.99 -5.59 27.76
CA GLU A 10 -7.02 -4.57 27.32
C GLU A 10 -7.18 -4.31 25.82
N SER A 11 -7.52 -3.08 25.41
CA SER A 11 -7.80 -2.77 24.00
C SER A 11 -6.70 -3.31 23.07
N LEU A 12 -7.09 -3.91 21.94
CA LEU A 12 -6.12 -4.41 20.95
C LEU A 12 -5.23 -3.27 20.42
N ILE A 13 -5.80 -2.06 20.36
CA ILE A 13 -5.08 -0.83 20.07
C ILE A 13 -4.89 -0.09 21.40
N PRO A 14 -3.72 -0.19 22.05
CA PRO A 14 -3.50 0.49 23.31
C PRO A 14 -3.38 2.01 23.11
N PRO A 15 -3.46 2.80 24.21
CA PRO A 15 -3.22 4.23 24.19
C PRO A 15 -1.89 4.61 23.54
N ILE A 16 -1.82 5.83 23.00
CA ILE A 16 -0.60 6.39 22.40
C ILE A 16 0.53 6.38 23.45
N GLY A 17 1.73 5.97 23.04
CA GLY A 17 2.92 5.91 23.89
C GLY A 17 3.14 4.58 24.62
N VAL A 18 2.18 3.65 24.59
CA VAL A 18 2.33 2.31 25.20
C VAL A 18 3.17 1.37 24.32
N LEU A 19 3.00 1.44 22.99
CA LEU A 19 3.77 0.68 22.00
C LEU A 19 4.57 1.63 21.11
N SER A 20 5.52 1.08 20.36
CA SER A 20 6.16 1.81 19.27
C SER A 20 5.11 2.31 18.27
N GLN A 21 5.41 3.42 17.58
CA GLN A 21 4.48 3.99 16.59
C GLN A 21 4.18 2.99 15.46
N ALA A 22 5.20 2.24 15.02
CA ALA A 22 5.07 1.21 13.99
C ALA A 22 4.16 0.07 14.45
N GLU A 23 4.39 -0.51 15.63
CA GLU A 23 3.57 -1.61 16.14
C GLU A 23 2.12 -1.17 16.39
N ARG A 24 1.92 0.02 16.98
CA ARG A 24 0.57 0.55 17.18
C ARG A 24 -0.15 0.78 15.85
N MET A 25 0.55 1.31 14.84
CA MET A 25 -0.03 1.53 13.51
C MET A 25 -0.36 0.20 12.83
N PHE A 26 0.50 -0.81 12.94
CA PHE A 26 0.21 -2.16 12.46
C PHE A 26 -1.09 -2.69 13.08
N ARG A 27 -1.28 -2.56 14.41
CA ARG A 27 -2.53 -2.99 15.08
C ARG A 27 -3.75 -2.18 14.63
N VAL A 28 -3.60 -0.87 14.42
CA VAL A 28 -4.67 -0.01 13.87
C VAL A 28 -5.04 -0.47 12.46
N ASN A 29 -4.05 -0.75 11.61
CA ASN A 29 -4.27 -1.21 10.24
C ASN A 29 -4.87 -2.61 10.19
N TRP A 30 -4.44 -3.51 11.08
CA TRP A 30 -5.06 -4.82 11.28
C TRP A 30 -6.55 -4.65 11.60
N VAL A 31 -6.89 -3.91 12.65
CA VAL A 31 -8.30 -3.72 13.04
C VAL A 31 -9.12 -3.04 11.95
N ALA A 32 -8.56 -2.02 11.29
CA ALA A 32 -9.27 -1.28 10.25
C ALA A 32 -9.54 -2.10 8.97
N ASN A 33 -8.74 -3.13 8.70
CA ASN A 33 -8.91 -4.01 7.54
C ASN A 33 -9.52 -5.38 7.90
N LEU A 34 -9.90 -5.57 9.17
CA LEU A 34 -10.53 -6.80 9.63
C LEU A 34 -12.02 -6.72 9.32
N ASP A 35 -12.47 -7.56 8.38
CA ASP A 35 -13.90 -7.76 8.16
C ASP A 35 -14.44 -8.85 9.10
N ARG A 36 -15.71 -8.76 9.43
CA ARG A 36 -16.42 -9.80 10.18
C ARG A 36 -17.59 -10.32 9.36
N SER A 37 -17.61 -11.63 9.16
CA SER A 37 -18.79 -12.27 8.57
C SER A 37 -20.03 -12.05 9.45
N PRO A 38 -21.26 -12.29 8.94
CA PRO A 38 -22.47 -12.23 9.77
C PRO A 38 -22.44 -13.15 11.00
N SER A 39 -21.65 -14.23 10.96
CA SER A 39 -21.43 -15.15 12.08
C SER A 39 -20.24 -14.75 12.97
N GLY A 40 -19.68 -13.56 12.79
CA GLY A 40 -18.60 -13.00 13.60
C GLY A 40 -17.20 -13.54 13.26
N VAL A 41 -17.01 -14.22 12.13
CA VAL A 41 -15.70 -14.77 11.74
C VAL A 41 -14.75 -13.63 11.37
N PRO A 42 -13.54 -13.56 11.97
CA PRO A 42 -12.52 -12.58 11.59
C PRO A 42 -11.90 -12.93 10.22
N LEU A 43 -11.99 -12.00 9.27
CA LEU A 43 -11.55 -12.17 7.88
C LEU A 43 -10.66 -11.03 7.42
N HIS A 44 -9.63 -11.36 6.65
CA HIS A 44 -8.85 -10.38 5.89
C HIS A 44 -8.93 -10.67 4.40
N GLU A 45 -9.00 -9.60 3.61
CA GLU A 45 -8.92 -9.69 2.15
C GLU A 45 -7.52 -10.14 1.69
N VAL A 46 -7.49 -10.85 0.57
CA VAL A 46 -6.25 -11.37 -0.04
C VAL A 46 -5.22 -10.27 -0.25
N GLU A 47 -5.64 -9.10 -0.72
CA GLU A 47 -4.73 -7.98 -1.00
C GLU A 47 -4.12 -7.40 0.26
N TYR A 48 -4.87 -7.36 1.37
CA TYR A 48 -4.29 -6.99 2.67
C TYR A 48 -3.26 -8.03 3.09
N VAL A 49 -3.59 -9.33 3.01
CA VAL A 49 -2.67 -10.42 3.37
C VAL A 49 -1.41 -10.41 2.51
N ALA A 50 -1.53 -10.21 1.20
CA ALA A 50 -0.41 -10.15 0.26
C ALA A 50 0.55 -9.00 0.56
N ARG A 51 0.02 -7.93 1.15
CA ARG A 51 0.77 -6.75 1.55
C ARG A 51 1.58 -7.02 2.82
N GLN A 52 1.07 -7.74 3.81
CA GLN A 52 1.68 -7.78 5.15
C GLN A 52 3.12 -8.30 5.24
N GLY A 53 3.66 -8.96 4.21
CA GLY A 53 5.06 -9.41 4.20
C GLY A 53 5.41 -10.25 5.43
N ARG A 54 6.33 -9.75 6.26
CA ARG A 54 6.77 -10.39 7.52
C ARG A 54 5.93 -10.01 8.74
N GLY A 55 5.04 -9.02 8.63
CA GLY A 55 4.20 -8.54 9.73
C GLY A 55 3.13 -9.56 10.17
N VAL A 56 2.89 -10.61 9.38
CA VAL A 56 1.96 -11.68 9.72
C VAL A 56 2.57 -13.07 9.51
N ARG A 57 2.13 -14.02 10.33
CA ARG A 57 2.40 -15.44 10.11
C ARG A 57 1.31 -16.04 9.23
N LEU A 58 1.69 -16.51 8.05
CA LEU A 58 0.81 -17.28 7.17
C LEU A 58 0.82 -18.75 7.58
N VAL A 59 -0.35 -19.28 7.96
CA VAL A 59 -0.51 -20.67 8.37
C VAL A 59 -1.47 -21.38 7.44
N ASP A 60 -0.95 -22.33 6.66
CA ASP A 60 -1.74 -23.16 5.76
C ASP A 60 -2.27 -24.39 6.51
N VAL A 61 -3.59 -24.52 6.56
CA VAL A 61 -4.29 -25.59 7.29
C VAL A 61 -4.84 -26.69 6.37
N ARG A 62 -4.42 -26.70 5.11
CA ARG A 62 -4.82 -27.71 4.13
C ARG A 62 -4.09 -29.04 4.32
N GLU A 63 -4.58 -30.06 3.63
CA GLU A 63 -3.92 -31.36 3.56
C GLU A 63 -2.63 -31.28 2.72
N GLY A 64 -1.71 -32.21 2.95
CA GLY A 64 -0.40 -32.21 2.30
C GLY A 64 -0.50 -32.23 0.78
N GLU A 65 -1.42 -33.03 0.22
CA GLU A 65 -1.73 -33.17 -1.21
C GLU A 65 -2.13 -31.83 -1.84
N GLU A 66 -2.86 -30.99 -1.11
CA GLU A 66 -3.32 -29.69 -1.60
C GLU A 66 -2.16 -28.69 -1.77
N LEU A 67 -1.10 -28.79 -0.97
CA LEU A 67 0.05 -27.87 -0.99
C LEU A 67 0.87 -27.98 -2.28
N THR A 68 1.09 -29.19 -2.81
CA THR A 68 1.76 -29.39 -4.11
C THR A 68 0.76 -29.59 -5.24
N GLY A 69 -0.54 -29.41 -4.97
CA GLY A 69 -1.61 -29.55 -5.93
C GLY A 69 -1.73 -28.37 -6.89
N PRO A 70 -2.84 -28.27 -7.66
CA PRO A 70 -3.01 -27.24 -8.67
C PRO A 70 -2.91 -25.81 -8.15
N LEU A 71 -3.29 -25.56 -6.89
CA LEU A 71 -3.25 -24.22 -6.30
C LEU A 71 -1.89 -23.86 -5.70
N GLY A 72 -0.98 -24.81 -5.49
CA GLY A 72 0.25 -24.56 -4.74
C GLY A 72 -0.03 -24.03 -3.33
N TYR A 73 0.95 -23.36 -2.73
CA TYR A 73 0.86 -22.62 -1.47
C TYR A 73 1.58 -21.26 -1.57
N ILE A 74 1.32 -20.36 -0.63
CA ILE A 74 2.00 -19.04 -0.57
C ILE A 74 3.42 -19.24 -0.01
N PRO A 75 4.49 -18.82 -0.71
CA PRO A 75 5.85 -18.91 -0.20
C PRO A 75 5.99 -18.37 1.24
N GLY A 76 6.78 -19.03 2.09
CA GLY A 76 6.95 -18.64 3.50
C GLY A 76 5.77 -18.97 4.43
N SER A 77 4.74 -19.68 3.95
CA SER A 77 3.70 -20.23 4.84
C SER A 77 4.25 -21.34 5.74
N ASN A 78 3.75 -21.45 6.96
CA ASN A 78 3.93 -22.62 7.81
C ASN A 78 2.79 -23.60 7.57
N TRP A 79 3.11 -24.89 7.40
CA TRP A 79 2.08 -25.91 7.23
C TRP A 79 1.68 -26.51 8.59
N ILE A 80 0.50 -26.12 9.08
CA ILE A 80 -0.09 -26.67 10.31
C ILE A 80 -1.41 -27.33 9.93
N PRO A 81 -1.45 -28.67 9.75
CA PRO A 81 -2.67 -29.38 9.38
C PRO A 81 -3.85 -29.03 10.28
N ARG A 82 -5.07 -29.06 9.72
CA ARG A 82 -6.31 -28.64 10.41
C ARG A 82 -6.44 -29.25 11.80
N GLU A 83 -6.16 -30.54 11.94
CA GLU A 83 -6.26 -31.29 13.19
C GLU A 83 -5.30 -30.81 14.29
N ARG A 84 -4.24 -30.07 13.91
CA ARG A 84 -3.24 -29.50 14.83
C ARG A 84 -3.38 -28.00 15.02
N ALA A 85 -4.15 -27.31 14.18
CA ALA A 85 -4.26 -25.85 14.17
C ALA A 85 -4.71 -25.26 15.52
N MET A 86 -5.54 -25.95 16.30
CA MET A 86 -5.93 -25.48 17.65
C MET A 86 -4.77 -25.37 18.64
N SER A 87 -3.65 -26.07 18.41
CA SER A 87 -2.44 -25.95 19.24
C SER A 87 -1.75 -24.60 19.12
N LEU A 88 -2.10 -23.77 18.12
CA LEU A 88 -1.50 -22.45 17.92
C LEU A 88 -1.65 -21.54 19.15
N ARG A 89 -2.78 -21.62 19.85
CA ARG A 89 -3.05 -20.83 21.06
C ARG A 89 -2.09 -21.13 22.22
N GLU A 90 -1.48 -22.31 22.22
CA GLU A 90 -0.52 -22.76 23.24
C GLU A 90 0.93 -22.49 22.81
N ARG A 91 1.15 -22.25 21.51
CA ARG A 91 2.47 -22.14 20.88
C ARG A 91 2.86 -20.71 20.51
N LEU A 92 1.90 -19.80 20.46
CA LEU A 92 2.10 -18.42 20.03
C LEU A 92 1.53 -17.47 21.08
N ASP A 93 2.14 -16.29 21.19
CA ASP A 93 1.58 -15.20 21.98
C ASP A 93 0.20 -14.79 21.41
N PRO A 94 -0.82 -14.51 22.26
CA PRO A 94 -2.17 -14.13 21.81
C PRO A 94 -2.23 -12.96 20.83
N LEU A 95 -1.25 -12.06 20.85
CA LEU A 95 -1.14 -10.88 19.98
C LEU A 95 -0.26 -11.15 18.75
N THR A 96 0.26 -12.37 18.57
CA THR A 96 0.96 -12.75 17.33
C THR A 96 -0.03 -12.68 16.16
N PRO A 97 0.23 -11.88 15.11
CA PRO A 97 -0.67 -11.77 13.96
C PRO A 97 -0.63 -13.04 13.10
N VAL A 98 -1.74 -13.77 13.02
CA VAL A 98 -1.86 -15.04 12.30
C VAL A 98 -2.96 -14.98 11.25
N ILE A 99 -2.62 -15.34 10.01
CA ILE A 99 -3.56 -15.53 8.92
C ILE A 99 -3.66 -17.01 8.60
N LEU A 100 -4.86 -17.58 8.77
CA LEU A 100 -5.16 -18.96 8.39
C LEU A 100 -5.57 -19.04 6.92
N ILE A 101 -5.00 -20.02 6.22
CA ILE A 101 -5.20 -20.24 4.79
C ILE A 101 -5.77 -21.63 4.57
N SER A 102 -6.85 -21.70 3.80
CA SER A 102 -7.40 -22.97 3.30
C SER A 102 -7.68 -22.86 1.79
N ARG A 103 -8.33 -23.86 1.19
CA ARG A 103 -8.59 -23.87 -0.25
C ARG A 103 -9.52 -22.71 -0.67
N GLY A 104 -10.74 -22.67 -0.13
CA GLY A 104 -11.75 -21.64 -0.40
C GLY A 104 -11.98 -20.67 0.76
N GLY A 105 -11.30 -20.87 1.90
CA GLY A 105 -11.42 -20.03 3.09
C GLY A 105 -12.31 -20.61 4.20
N GLU A 106 -13.15 -21.61 3.91
CA GLU A 106 -14.16 -22.14 4.84
C GLU A 106 -13.53 -22.83 6.05
N ARG A 107 -12.59 -23.77 5.82
CA ARG A 107 -11.88 -24.47 6.91
C ARG A 107 -11.06 -23.51 7.77
N ALA A 108 -10.44 -22.53 7.13
CA ALA A 108 -9.67 -21.49 7.82
C ALA A 108 -10.58 -20.59 8.66
N SER A 109 -11.77 -20.24 8.14
CA SER A 109 -12.77 -19.41 8.83
C SER A 109 -13.28 -20.07 10.11
N GLU A 110 -13.62 -21.35 10.04
CA GLU A 110 -14.04 -22.14 11.21
C GLU A 110 -12.96 -22.15 12.29
N LEU A 111 -11.70 -22.36 11.90
CA LEU A 111 -10.57 -22.38 12.81
C LEU A 111 -10.22 -20.99 13.36
N ALA A 112 -10.26 -19.94 12.55
CA ALA A 112 -9.95 -18.57 12.98
C ALA A 112 -10.94 -18.13 14.06
N HIS A 113 -12.23 -18.40 13.85
CA HIS A 113 -13.26 -18.11 14.84
C HIS A 113 -13.11 -18.97 16.11
N ALA A 114 -12.72 -20.24 15.98
CA ALA A 114 -12.45 -21.10 17.14
C ALA A 114 -11.24 -20.63 17.96
N LEU A 115 -10.14 -20.24 17.30
CA LEU A 115 -8.93 -19.71 17.94
C LEU A 115 -9.18 -18.35 18.58
N GLU A 116 -9.95 -17.48 17.92
CA GLU A 116 -10.33 -16.18 18.47
C GLU A 116 -11.08 -16.34 19.80
N ARG A 117 -12.10 -17.21 19.84
CA ARG A 117 -12.83 -17.54 21.07
C ARG A 117 -11.97 -18.25 22.12
N ALA A 118 -10.88 -18.90 21.69
CA ALA A 118 -9.92 -19.54 22.57
C ALA A 118 -8.84 -18.57 23.09
N GLY A 119 -8.94 -17.27 22.79
CA GLY A 119 -8.10 -16.21 23.35
C GLY A 119 -7.02 -15.67 22.41
N MET A 120 -6.88 -16.20 21.19
CA MET A 120 -6.00 -15.56 20.19
C MET A 120 -6.64 -14.26 19.71
N ARG A 121 -5.97 -13.13 19.87
CA ARG A 121 -6.55 -11.81 19.66
C ARG A 121 -6.27 -11.23 18.28
N MET A 122 -5.20 -11.70 17.63
CA MET A 122 -4.81 -11.30 16.28
C MET A 122 -4.80 -12.51 15.34
N VAL A 123 -5.96 -13.13 15.17
CA VAL A 123 -6.14 -14.25 14.24
C VAL A 123 -7.28 -13.96 13.27
N ALA A 124 -7.07 -14.24 11.98
CA ALA A 124 -8.07 -14.10 10.95
C ALA A 124 -7.90 -15.18 9.88
N ALA A 125 -8.96 -15.46 9.11
CA ALA A 125 -8.86 -16.28 7.92
C ALA A 125 -8.73 -15.42 6.65
N MET A 126 -7.96 -15.89 5.67
CA MET A 126 -7.89 -15.23 4.36
C MET A 126 -9.15 -15.52 3.56
N ARG A 127 -9.90 -14.46 3.20
CA ARG A 127 -11.14 -14.59 2.42
C ARG A 127 -10.87 -15.31 1.09
N GLY A 128 -11.71 -16.29 0.76
CA GLY A 128 -11.63 -17.02 -0.51
C GLY A 128 -10.43 -17.97 -0.63
N GLY A 129 -9.53 -18.00 0.36
CA GLY A 129 -8.38 -18.90 0.42
C GLY A 129 -7.47 -18.83 -0.81
N MET A 130 -6.78 -19.95 -1.08
CA MET A 130 -5.87 -20.06 -2.22
C MET A 130 -6.54 -19.88 -3.59
N ILE A 131 -7.86 -20.09 -3.68
CA ILE A 131 -8.62 -19.82 -4.91
C ILE A 131 -8.59 -18.32 -5.21
N ALA A 132 -8.99 -17.48 -4.24
CA ALA A 132 -8.98 -16.03 -4.41
C ALA A 132 -7.56 -15.48 -4.57
N TRP A 133 -6.58 -16.00 -3.83
CA TRP A 133 -5.16 -15.66 -3.98
C TRP A 133 -4.68 -15.77 -5.44
N ARG A 134 -4.97 -16.90 -6.08
CA ARG A 134 -4.58 -17.11 -7.48
C ARG A 134 -5.44 -16.33 -8.47
N ALA A 135 -6.73 -16.14 -8.18
CA ALA A 135 -7.64 -15.35 -9.02
C ALA A 135 -7.18 -13.90 -9.12
N LEU A 136 -6.69 -13.33 -8.02
CA LEU A 136 -6.10 -11.99 -7.95
C LEU A 136 -4.66 -11.93 -8.49
N GLY A 137 -4.15 -13.02 -9.08
CA GLY A 137 -2.88 -13.05 -9.80
C GLY A 137 -1.63 -13.09 -8.94
N PHE A 138 -1.73 -13.34 -7.63
CA PHE A 138 -0.57 -13.55 -6.76
C PHE A 138 0.08 -14.91 -7.00
N ALA A 139 1.40 -14.97 -6.82
CA ALA A 139 2.18 -16.19 -7.06
C ALA A 139 1.99 -17.24 -5.96
N SER A 140 2.12 -18.50 -6.37
CA SER A 140 2.11 -19.66 -5.49
C SER A 140 3.24 -20.59 -5.91
N THR A 141 3.87 -21.28 -4.96
CA THR A 141 4.86 -22.33 -5.24
C THR A 141 4.27 -23.72 -5.01
N ARG A 142 4.93 -24.75 -5.53
CA ARG A 142 4.57 -26.18 -5.34
C ARG A 142 5.73 -26.99 -4.77
N ASP A 143 6.71 -26.31 -4.17
CA ASP A 143 7.90 -26.95 -3.64
C ASP A 143 7.51 -28.01 -2.57
N PRO A 144 7.89 -29.29 -2.76
CA PRO A 144 7.56 -30.35 -1.82
C PRO A 144 8.26 -30.20 -0.46
N GLU A 145 9.28 -29.34 -0.33
CA GLU A 145 10.04 -29.17 0.92
C GLU A 145 9.17 -28.72 2.09
N LEU A 146 8.13 -27.90 1.85
CA LEU A 146 7.19 -27.49 2.90
C LEU A 146 6.52 -28.71 3.58
N ARG A 147 6.33 -29.82 2.86
CA ARG A 147 5.75 -31.05 3.46
C ARG A 147 6.66 -31.68 4.50
N ARG A 148 7.98 -31.49 4.40
CA ARG A 148 8.93 -31.98 5.40
C ARG A 148 8.84 -31.17 6.69
N GLN A 149 8.31 -29.95 6.61
CA GLN A 149 8.10 -29.04 7.74
C GLN A 149 6.68 -29.15 8.32
N ARG A 150 6.05 -30.35 8.25
CA ARG A 150 4.70 -30.59 8.79
C ARG A 150 4.65 -30.22 10.27
N ASP A 151 3.68 -29.38 10.62
CA ASP A 151 3.47 -28.84 11.96
C ASP A 151 4.65 -28.02 12.53
N ALA A 152 5.60 -27.61 11.70
CA ALA A 152 6.69 -26.75 12.15
C ALA A 152 6.22 -25.29 12.28
N LEU A 153 6.51 -24.69 13.43
CA LEU A 153 6.42 -23.24 13.66
C LEU A 153 7.81 -22.75 14.05
N PRO A 154 8.71 -22.52 13.08
CA PRO A 154 9.99 -21.91 13.41
C PRO A 154 9.74 -20.55 14.05
N GLU A 155 10.51 -20.27 15.11
CA GLU A 155 10.60 -18.92 15.64
C GLU A 155 11.06 -17.99 14.51
N PRO A 156 10.46 -16.79 14.39
CA PRO A 156 11.00 -15.82 13.46
C PRO A 156 12.45 -15.53 13.88
N ALA A 157 13.34 -15.39 12.90
CA ALA A 157 14.67 -14.89 13.19
C ALA A 157 14.52 -13.58 14.00
N PRO A 158 15.31 -13.37 15.08
CA PRO A 158 15.20 -12.17 15.87
C PRO A 158 15.29 -10.95 14.95
N GLU A 159 14.35 -10.04 15.10
CA GLU A 159 14.36 -8.82 14.31
C GLU A 159 15.61 -8.03 14.70
N VAL A 160 16.55 -7.94 13.77
CA VAL A 160 17.73 -7.10 13.95
C VAL A 160 17.23 -5.67 13.86
N VAL A 161 17.02 -5.01 15.00
CA VAL A 161 16.72 -3.57 15.00
C VAL A 161 18.05 -2.85 14.89
N ARG A 162 18.28 -2.19 13.75
CA ARG A 162 19.49 -1.38 13.51
C ARG A 162 19.18 0.09 13.74
N GLU A 163 20.20 0.85 14.14
CA GLU A 163 20.09 2.31 14.22
C GLU A 163 19.83 2.91 12.83
N PRO A 164 19.12 4.05 12.74
CA PRO A 164 18.81 4.68 11.46
C PRO A 164 20.09 5.09 10.73
N GLY A 165 20.15 4.81 9.42
CA GLY A 165 21.30 5.18 8.58
C GLY A 165 21.35 4.41 7.26
N PRO A 166 22.34 4.71 6.41
CA PRO A 166 22.46 4.09 5.10
C PRO A 166 22.46 2.55 5.18
N LEU A 167 21.66 1.90 4.34
CA LEU A 167 21.68 0.45 4.17
C LEU A 167 22.87 0.07 3.29
N THR A 168 23.51 -1.04 3.62
CA THR A 168 24.61 -1.62 2.85
C THR A 168 24.08 -2.57 1.77
N LEU A 169 24.95 -2.91 0.80
CA LEU A 169 24.61 -3.85 -0.26
C LEU A 169 24.26 -5.24 0.31
N GLU A 170 25.03 -5.75 1.26
CA GLU A 170 24.81 -7.06 1.91
C GLU A 170 23.48 -7.12 2.67
N GLU A 171 23.10 -6.03 3.33
CA GLU A 171 21.80 -5.91 4.01
C GLU A 171 20.64 -5.95 3.02
N ILE A 172 20.79 -5.29 1.86
CA ILE A 172 19.77 -5.32 0.81
C ILE A 172 19.68 -6.70 0.18
N GLU A 173 20.80 -7.35 -0.14
CA GLU A 173 20.85 -8.73 -0.63
C GLU A 173 20.14 -9.70 0.32
N THR A 174 20.41 -9.57 1.62
CA THR A 174 19.76 -10.37 2.67
C THR A 174 18.25 -10.12 2.71
N HIS A 175 17.82 -8.86 2.59
CA HIS A 175 16.41 -8.49 2.60
C HIS A 175 15.66 -9.06 1.40
N VAL A 176 16.17 -8.87 0.18
CA VAL A 176 15.48 -9.27 -1.06
C VAL A 176 15.51 -10.78 -1.28
N GLY A 177 16.54 -11.46 -0.76
CA GLY A 177 16.71 -12.91 -0.85
C GLY A 177 15.77 -13.71 0.06
N ASP A 178 15.14 -13.11 1.06
CA ASP A 178 14.17 -13.81 1.90
C ASP A 178 12.79 -13.86 1.23
N PRO A 179 12.24 -15.07 0.99
CA PRO A 179 10.94 -15.25 0.31
C PRO A 179 9.74 -14.70 1.10
N ARG A 180 9.92 -14.30 2.37
CA ARG A 180 8.89 -13.62 3.18
C ARG A 180 8.85 -12.11 2.95
N SER A 181 9.94 -11.50 2.52
CA SER A 181 10.02 -10.06 2.17
C SER A 181 9.66 -9.77 0.72
N THR A 182 9.75 -10.78 -0.15
CA THR A 182 9.40 -10.65 -1.58
C THR A 182 8.14 -11.46 -1.89
N ARG A 183 7.07 -10.75 -2.27
CA ARG A 183 5.87 -11.36 -2.85
C ARG A 183 5.86 -11.14 -4.36
N TRP A 184 5.05 -11.88 -5.08
CA TRP A 184 5.03 -11.81 -6.54
C TRP A 184 3.60 -11.73 -7.04
N VAL A 185 3.37 -10.86 -8.02
CA VAL A 185 2.07 -10.66 -8.66
C VAL A 185 2.22 -10.62 -10.17
N LYS A 186 1.24 -11.13 -10.92
CA LYS A 186 1.24 -10.97 -12.37
C LYS A 186 0.99 -9.52 -12.76
N LEU A 187 1.70 -9.03 -13.77
CA LEU A 187 1.52 -7.66 -14.26
C LEU A 187 0.08 -7.36 -14.69
N ALA A 188 -0.60 -8.29 -15.35
CA ALA A 188 -2.02 -8.14 -15.71
C ALA A 188 -2.94 -7.94 -14.50
N ALA A 189 -2.62 -8.55 -13.36
CA ALA A 189 -3.41 -8.37 -12.16
C ALA A 189 -3.21 -6.98 -11.55
N ILE A 190 -2.06 -6.34 -11.78
CA ILE A 190 -1.84 -4.95 -11.34
C ILE A 190 -2.82 -4.01 -12.04
N LEU A 191 -3.13 -4.23 -13.32
CA LEU A 191 -4.06 -3.41 -14.10
C LEU A 191 -5.53 -3.50 -13.64
N LEU A 192 -5.95 -4.64 -13.08
CA LEU A 192 -7.35 -4.91 -12.73
C LEU A 192 -7.63 -4.87 -11.22
N HIS A 193 -6.66 -5.28 -10.42
CA HIS A 193 -6.82 -5.49 -8.97
C HIS A 193 -5.74 -4.80 -8.14
N GLY A 194 -4.63 -4.43 -8.78
CA GLY A 194 -3.52 -3.76 -8.13
C GLY A 194 -3.71 -2.26 -7.99
N ARG A 195 -2.73 -1.66 -7.35
CA ARG A 195 -2.54 -0.22 -7.21
C ARG A 195 -1.03 0.04 -7.28
N GLN A 196 -0.60 1.17 -7.81
CA GLN A 196 0.76 1.64 -7.59
C GLN A 196 0.80 2.41 -6.28
N ALA A 197 1.68 1.99 -5.37
CA ALA A 197 1.92 2.71 -4.12
C ALA A 197 3.01 3.77 -4.34
N CYS A 198 3.15 4.68 -3.38
CA CYS A 198 4.26 5.61 -3.39
C CYS A 198 5.58 4.86 -3.22
N VAL A 199 6.69 5.43 -3.71
CA VAL A 199 8.05 4.96 -3.40
C VAL A 199 8.38 4.99 -1.90
N ASP A 200 7.55 5.67 -1.12
CA ASP A 200 7.70 5.93 0.30
C ASP A 200 7.96 4.68 1.15
N GLY A 201 9.04 4.70 1.94
CA GLY A 201 9.48 3.54 2.72
C GLY A 201 8.70 3.31 4.02
N ARG A 202 7.70 4.14 4.32
CA ARG A 202 6.88 4.02 5.53
C ARG A 202 5.81 2.92 5.42
N ASP A 203 5.63 2.34 4.24
CA ASP A 203 4.78 1.17 4.06
C ASP A 203 5.52 -0.09 4.55
N ASP A 204 4.92 -0.91 5.40
CA ASP A 204 5.51 -2.20 5.80
C ASP A 204 5.17 -3.32 4.80
N SER A 205 4.43 -2.98 3.75
CA SER A 205 3.94 -3.93 2.77
C SER A 205 4.71 -4.00 1.47
N GLY A 206 4.63 -5.16 0.81
CA GLY A 206 5.17 -5.33 -0.54
C GLY A 206 4.51 -4.37 -1.54
N VAL A 207 5.27 -3.43 -2.11
CA VAL A 207 4.76 -2.41 -3.03
C VAL A 207 5.24 -2.58 -4.47
N VAL A 208 4.44 -2.07 -5.41
CA VAL A 208 4.93 -1.57 -6.72
C VAL A 208 5.02 -0.06 -6.58
N GLY A 209 6.23 0.45 -6.42
CA GLY A 209 6.47 1.83 -6.07
C GLY A 209 6.69 2.74 -7.28
N THR A 210 6.05 3.90 -7.24
CA THR A 210 6.31 5.03 -8.14
C THR A 210 6.06 6.34 -7.36
N PRO A 211 6.74 7.46 -7.66
CA PRO A 211 6.52 8.70 -6.91
C PRO A 211 5.04 9.09 -6.86
N GLY A 212 4.48 9.20 -5.65
CA GLY A 212 3.06 9.54 -5.43
C GLY A 212 2.04 8.43 -5.74
N GLY A 213 2.46 7.23 -6.15
CA GLY A 213 1.56 6.12 -6.50
C GLY A 213 0.64 6.44 -7.67
N ASP A 214 -0.57 5.88 -7.68
CA ASP A 214 -1.58 6.15 -8.72
C ASP A 214 -1.90 7.65 -8.88
N MET A 215 -1.94 8.39 -7.76
CA MET A 215 -2.13 9.84 -7.78
C MET A 215 -1.00 10.57 -8.51
N GLY A 216 0.25 10.15 -8.29
CA GLY A 216 1.42 10.71 -8.98
C GLY A 216 1.44 10.40 -10.48
N GLU A 217 1.18 9.16 -10.86
CA GLU A 217 1.12 8.78 -12.29
C GLU A 217 -0.03 9.46 -13.02
N LEU A 218 -1.20 9.59 -12.39
CA LEU A 218 -2.29 10.38 -12.96
C LEU A 218 -1.89 11.85 -13.09
N MET A 219 -1.19 12.43 -12.10
CA MET A 219 -0.70 13.80 -12.16
C MET A 219 0.27 14.00 -13.34
N VAL A 220 1.21 13.07 -13.56
CA VAL A 220 2.10 13.07 -14.73
C VAL A 220 1.30 13.09 -16.03
N GLY A 221 0.29 12.24 -16.17
CA GLY A 221 -0.58 12.20 -17.35
C GLY A 221 -1.34 13.50 -17.58
N LEU A 222 -1.91 14.07 -16.53
CA LEU A 222 -2.67 15.33 -16.60
C LEU A 222 -1.76 16.53 -16.91
N ALA A 223 -0.57 16.60 -16.32
CA ALA A 223 0.41 17.65 -16.60
C ALA A 223 0.93 17.54 -18.05
N ALA A 224 1.19 16.32 -18.53
CA ALA A 224 1.56 16.08 -19.92
C ALA A 224 0.47 16.52 -20.91
N LEU A 225 -0.81 16.27 -20.58
CA LEU A 225 -1.94 16.76 -21.37
C LEU A 225 -2.01 18.30 -21.39
N GLU A 226 -1.83 18.98 -20.25
CA GLU A 226 -1.79 20.45 -20.22
C GLU A 226 -0.63 21.00 -21.07
N ARG A 227 0.55 20.36 -21.01
CA ARG A 227 1.73 20.72 -21.81
C ARG A 227 1.48 20.53 -23.31
N LEU A 228 0.90 19.40 -23.71
CA LEU A 228 0.62 19.09 -25.12
C LEU A 228 -0.47 19.98 -25.71
N ARG A 229 -1.53 20.27 -24.94
CA ARG A 229 -2.68 21.08 -25.39
C ARG A 229 -2.46 22.58 -25.21
N GLY A 230 -1.50 22.98 -24.38
CA GLY A 230 -1.26 24.38 -24.04
C GLY A 230 -2.43 25.04 -23.26
N GLN A 231 -3.27 24.24 -22.62
CA GLN A 231 -4.48 24.71 -21.92
C GLN A 231 -4.67 24.00 -20.58
N PRO A 232 -5.07 24.73 -19.51
CA PRO A 232 -5.32 24.12 -18.22
C PRO A 232 -6.59 23.25 -18.23
N LEU A 233 -6.52 22.09 -17.60
CA LEU A 233 -7.67 21.22 -17.40
C LEU A 233 -8.61 21.80 -16.33
N SER A 234 -9.90 21.80 -16.63
CA SER A 234 -10.93 22.22 -15.69
C SER A 234 -11.24 21.10 -14.69
N ARG A 235 -11.65 21.46 -13.48
CA ARG A 235 -12.09 20.50 -12.44
C ARG A 235 -13.24 19.58 -12.91
N GLY A 236 -14.09 20.06 -13.82
CA GLY A 236 -15.12 19.22 -14.45
C GLY A 236 -14.51 18.08 -15.28
N LYS A 237 -13.51 18.39 -16.12
CA LYS A 237 -12.77 17.39 -16.89
C LYS A 237 -12.02 16.41 -15.96
N LEU A 238 -11.40 16.91 -14.88
CA LEU A 238 -10.74 16.06 -13.88
C LEU A 238 -11.70 15.08 -13.20
N THR A 239 -12.90 15.55 -12.83
CA THR A 239 -13.93 14.73 -12.19
C THR A 239 -14.36 13.59 -13.08
N GLU A 240 -14.68 13.90 -14.34
CA GLU A 240 -15.13 12.90 -15.30
C GLU A 240 -14.01 11.90 -15.63
N LEU A 241 -12.79 12.39 -15.82
CA LEU A 241 -11.64 11.54 -16.10
C LEU A 241 -11.31 10.60 -14.95
N LEU A 242 -11.34 11.08 -13.70
CA LEU A 242 -11.11 10.23 -12.55
C LEU A 242 -12.19 9.14 -12.43
N ARG A 243 -13.47 9.44 -12.69
CA ARG A 243 -14.54 8.44 -12.74
C ARG A 243 -14.28 7.38 -13.80
N ARG A 244 -14.00 7.79 -15.05
CA ARG A 244 -13.71 6.85 -16.15
C ARG A 244 -12.47 6.00 -15.85
N ARG A 245 -11.47 6.57 -15.19
CA ARG A 245 -10.26 5.85 -14.78
C ARG A 245 -10.58 4.81 -13.70
N LEU A 246 -11.50 5.10 -12.78
CA LEU A 246 -12.00 4.12 -11.80
C LEU A 246 -12.80 3.01 -12.49
N ASP A 247 -13.69 3.34 -13.42
CA ASP A 247 -14.46 2.34 -14.19
C ASP A 247 -13.54 1.41 -15.01
N THR A 248 -12.41 1.94 -15.49
CA THR A 248 -11.48 1.22 -16.37
C THR A 248 -10.46 0.37 -15.60
N PHE A 249 -9.84 0.94 -14.58
CA PHE A 249 -8.70 0.35 -13.87
C PHE A 249 -9.00 -0.01 -12.42
N GLY A 250 -10.21 0.30 -11.93
CA GLY A 250 -10.62 0.03 -10.56
C GLY A 250 -9.90 0.92 -9.55
N ARG A 251 -9.16 0.29 -8.63
CA ARG A 251 -8.60 0.91 -7.42
C ARG A 251 -7.66 2.07 -7.71
N PHE A 252 -7.62 3.03 -6.80
CA PHE A 252 -6.79 4.23 -6.91
C PHE A 252 -6.16 4.58 -5.57
N TYR A 253 -4.84 4.58 -5.52
CA TYR A 253 -4.06 4.88 -4.33
C TYR A 253 -3.73 6.37 -4.19
N MET A 254 -3.90 6.86 -2.97
CA MET A 254 -3.25 8.06 -2.45
C MET A 254 -2.88 7.81 -0.99
N HIS A 255 -1.84 8.49 -0.51
CA HIS A 255 -1.50 8.42 0.91
C HIS A 255 -1.20 9.78 1.54
N THR A 256 -1.33 9.78 2.86
CA THR A 256 -0.79 10.78 3.79
C THR A 256 0.01 10.06 4.88
N ASP A 257 0.45 10.77 5.91
CA ASP A 257 1.15 10.21 7.05
C ASP A 257 0.57 10.70 8.38
N ILE A 258 0.96 10.06 9.48
CA ILE A 258 0.48 10.42 10.83
C ILE A 258 0.79 11.89 11.17
N HIS A 259 1.94 12.44 10.80
CA HIS A 259 2.28 13.81 11.16
C HIS A 259 1.36 14.81 10.45
N ALA A 260 1.19 14.65 9.14
CA ALA A 260 0.29 15.46 8.33
C ALA A 260 -1.18 15.29 8.77
N ALA A 261 -1.60 14.06 9.11
CA ALA A 261 -2.94 13.77 9.61
C ALA A 261 -3.20 14.39 10.99
N ASN A 262 -2.21 14.39 11.90
CA ASN A 262 -2.33 15.03 13.20
C ASN A 262 -2.44 16.56 13.05
N GLY A 263 -1.61 17.16 12.19
CA GLY A 263 -1.70 18.59 11.87
C GLY A 263 -3.05 18.97 11.27
N LEU A 264 -3.59 18.12 10.38
CA LEU A 264 -4.94 18.27 9.82
C LEU A 264 -6.00 18.28 10.92
N ILE A 265 -5.95 17.30 11.84
CA ILE A 265 -6.89 17.20 12.95
C ILE A 265 -6.83 18.44 13.85
N GLU A 266 -5.63 18.89 14.18
CA GLU A 266 -5.41 20.10 14.98
C GLU A 266 -6.01 21.33 14.30
N SER A 267 -5.73 21.53 13.01
CA SER A 267 -6.24 22.66 12.23
C SER A 267 -7.77 22.65 12.13
N MET A 268 -8.37 21.47 11.88
CA MET A 268 -9.83 21.33 11.85
C MET A 268 -10.49 21.58 13.20
N ARG A 269 -9.86 21.16 14.31
CA ARG A 269 -10.38 21.42 15.66
C ARG A 269 -10.33 22.90 16.04
N ALA A 270 -9.36 23.64 15.52
CA ALA A 270 -9.25 25.08 15.73
C ALA A 270 -10.29 25.87 14.93
N ASP A 271 -10.91 25.28 13.90
CA ASP A 271 -11.90 25.94 13.06
C ASP A 271 -13.32 25.82 13.65
N SER A 272 -13.85 26.96 14.12
CA SER A 272 -15.20 27.04 14.71
C SER A 272 -16.33 26.54 13.78
N ARG A 273 -16.13 26.53 12.46
CA ARG A 273 -17.10 26.02 11.48
C ARG A 273 -17.26 24.50 11.57
N LEU A 274 -16.27 23.78 12.11
CA LEU A 274 -16.26 22.33 12.22
C LEU A 274 -16.59 21.81 13.62
N THR A 275 -16.68 22.68 14.63
CA THR A 275 -16.87 22.29 16.04
C THR A 275 -18.08 21.37 16.24
N ALA A 276 -19.23 21.73 15.69
CA ALA A 276 -20.44 20.92 15.80
C ALA A 276 -20.34 19.58 15.06
N ALA A 277 -19.68 19.56 13.90
CA ALA A 277 -19.54 18.38 13.05
C ALA A 277 -18.51 17.36 13.58
N ILE A 278 -17.42 17.83 14.20
CA ILE A 278 -16.40 16.96 14.81
C ILE A 278 -16.93 16.33 16.10
N GLY A 279 -17.65 17.12 16.91
CA GLY A 279 -18.26 16.64 18.15
C GLY A 279 -17.27 15.91 19.06
N SER A 280 -17.62 14.68 19.43
CA SER A 280 -16.85 13.83 20.35
C SER A 280 -15.91 12.83 19.66
N THR A 281 -15.44 13.12 18.45
CA THR A 281 -14.42 12.31 17.76
C THR A 281 -13.06 12.57 18.43
N TYR A 282 -12.40 11.56 19.00
CA TYR A 282 -11.10 11.71 19.67
C TYR A 282 -10.08 10.64 19.29
N GLU A 283 -10.52 9.40 19.16
CA GLU A 283 -9.63 8.26 18.93
C GLU A 283 -9.21 8.13 17.47
N ALA A 284 -8.07 7.46 17.23
CA ALA A 284 -7.50 7.33 15.88
C ALA A 284 -8.45 6.63 14.89
N LEU A 285 -9.18 5.60 15.33
CA LEU A 285 -10.16 4.92 14.49
C LEU A 285 -11.40 5.79 14.24
N GLU A 286 -11.86 6.54 15.23
CA GLU A 286 -12.98 7.48 15.07
C GLU A 286 -12.63 8.56 14.04
N TRP A 287 -11.41 9.11 14.09
CA TRP A 287 -10.93 10.05 13.08
C TRP A 287 -10.85 9.45 11.68
N ARG A 288 -10.37 8.21 11.56
CA ARG A 288 -10.32 7.50 10.27
C ARG A 288 -11.71 7.30 9.67
N GLN A 289 -12.68 6.97 10.51
CA GLN A 289 -14.08 6.81 10.11
C GLN A 289 -14.69 8.17 9.74
N TRP A 290 -14.52 9.19 10.57
CA TRP A 290 -15.04 10.54 10.35
C TRP A 290 -14.50 11.17 9.06
N LEU A 291 -13.19 11.05 8.79
CA LEU A 291 -12.58 11.56 7.55
C LEU A 291 -13.00 10.76 6.31
N SER A 292 -13.40 9.50 6.46
CA SER A 292 -13.88 8.69 5.35
C SER A 292 -15.29 9.08 4.91
N GLU A 293 -16.11 9.63 5.81
CA GLU A 293 -17.46 10.09 5.52
C GLU A 293 -17.85 11.31 6.38
N PRO A 294 -17.24 12.49 6.16
CA PRO A 294 -17.58 13.67 6.92
C PRO A 294 -18.98 14.17 6.53
N PRO A 295 -19.70 14.82 7.47
CA PRO A 295 -21.03 15.38 7.20
C PRO A 295 -21.02 16.29 5.97
N ILE A 296 -22.08 16.22 5.16
CA ILE A 296 -22.14 16.88 3.84
C ILE A 296 -21.87 18.38 3.95
N GLU A 297 -22.42 19.03 4.97
CA GLU A 297 -22.26 20.44 5.29
C GLU A 297 -20.83 20.82 5.70
N ALA A 298 -20.06 19.88 6.25
CA ALA A 298 -18.69 20.09 6.70
C ALA A 298 -17.68 19.94 5.55
N ARG A 299 -18.01 19.15 4.51
CA ARG A 299 -17.11 18.78 3.40
C ARG A 299 -16.38 19.97 2.76
N PRO A 300 -17.02 21.13 2.46
CA PRO A 300 -16.31 22.26 1.86
C PRO A 300 -15.19 22.79 2.76
N VAL A 301 -15.45 22.92 4.06
CA VAL A 301 -14.46 23.39 5.04
C VAL A 301 -13.37 22.35 5.26
N VAL A 302 -13.74 21.06 5.33
CA VAL A 302 -12.75 19.96 5.42
C VAL A 302 -11.80 19.97 4.21
N LEU A 303 -12.29 20.25 3.00
CA LEU A 303 -11.44 20.39 1.81
C LEU A 303 -10.47 21.57 1.88
N GLU A 304 -10.87 22.70 2.49
CA GLU A 304 -9.96 23.83 2.73
C GLU A 304 -8.76 23.39 3.57
N HIS A 305 -8.99 22.56 4.58
CA HIS A 305 -7.94 22.00 5.44
C HIS A 305 -7.13 20.92 4.73
N LEU A 306 -7.77 19.91 4.13
CA LEU A 306 -7.09 18.80 3.44
C LEU A 306 -6.13 19.25 2.33
N CYS A 307 -6.45 20.36 1.66
CA CYS A 307 -5.65 20.88 0.56
C CYS A 307 -4.52 21.83 0.99
N GLN A 308 -4.25 21.97 2.29
CA GLN A 308 -3.08 22.71 2.75
C GLN A 308 -1.81 21.84 2.62
N PRO A 309 -0.68 22.37 2.12
CA PRO A 309 0.55 21.59 1.92
C PRO A 309 1.03 20.86 3.19
N GLY A 310 0.84 21.46 4.37
CA GLY A 310 1.21 20.85 5.66
C GLY A 310 0.40 19.61 6.04
N HIS A 311 -0.77 19.41 5.41
CA HIS A 311 -1.67 18.27 5.65
C HIS A 311 -1.56 17.18 4.58
N VAL A 312 -0.71 17.38 3.57
CA VAL A 312 -0.40 16.39 2.53
C VAL A 312 0.86 15.62 2.94
N GLY A 313 0.69 14.40 3.48
CA GLY A 313 1.82 13.57 3.94
C GLY A 313 2.60 12.87 2.84
N CYS A 314 2.04 12.76 1.63
CA CYS A 314 2.81 12.33 0.47
C CYS A 314 3.85 13.40 0.11
N GLY A 315 5.12 13.12 0.37
CA GLY A 315 6.22 14.05 0.09
C GLY A 315 6.25 14.52 -1.37
N HIS A 316 5.99 13.61 -2.31
CA HIS A 316 5.93 13.92 -3.74
C HIS A 316 4.86 14.96 -4.08
N LEU A 317 3.60 14.72 -3.68
CA LEU A 317 2.49 15.64 -3.95
C LEU A 317 2.67 16.97 -3.21
N ARG A 318 3.15 16.93 -1.96
CA ARG A 318 3.45 18.13 -1.19
C ARG A 318 4.51 19.00 -1.88
N LEU A 319 5.59 18.38 -2.37
CA LEU A 319 6.67 19.07 -3.06
C LEU A 319 6.22 19.62 -4.42
N MET A 320 5.32 18.93 -5.15
CA MET A 320 4.70 19.49 -6.36
C MET A 320 3.92 20.78 -6.06
N ILE A 321 3.18 20.83 -4.94
CA ILE A 321 2.43 22.02 -4.54
C ILE A 321 3.37 23.17 -4.18
N GLN A 322 4.46 22.87 -3.45
CA GLN A 322 5.41 23.85 -2.92
C GLN A 322 6.46 24.32 -3.95
N ASN A 323 6.81 23.49 -4.93
CA ASN A 323 7.88 23.73 -5.90
C ASN A 323 7.41 23.47 -7.35
N PRO A 324 6.31 24.10 -7.81
CA PRO A 324 5.64 23.74 -9.07
C PRO A 324 6.56 23.83 -10.30
N GLU A 325 7.50 24.77 -10.31
CA GLU A 325 8.46 24.96 -11.41
C GLU A 325 9.42 23.76 -11.57
N GLN A 326 9.89 23.18 -10.46
CA GLN A 326 10.80 22.03 -10.50
C GLN A 326 10.11 20.75 -10.98
N TYR A 327 8.81 20.64 -10.72
CA TYR A 327 7.99 19.49 -11.11
C TYR A 327 7.26 19.68 -12.44
N GLU A 328 7.38 20.87 -13.06
CA GLU A 328 6.63 21.27 -14.26
C GLU A 328 5.13 20.99 -14.17
N VAL A 329 4.54 21.28 -13.00
CA VAL A 329 3.11 21.11 -12.76
C VAL A 329 2.58 22.27 -11.94
N ARG A 330 1.50 22.91 -12.40
CA ARG A 330 0.91 24.03 -11.65
C ARG A 330 0.30 23.52 -10.34
N SER A 331 0.57 24.20 -9.23
CA SER A 331 0.03 23.81 -7.91
C SER A 331 -1.50 23.70 -7.92
N ALA A 332 -2.18 24.53 -8.72
CA ALA A 332 -3.63 24.49 -8.87
C ALA A 332 -4.15 23.15 -9.45
N LEU A 333 -3.42 22.49 -10.35
CA LEU A 333 -3.81 21.19 -10.90
C LEU A 333 -3.76 20.11 -9.81
N VAL A 334 -2.68 20.12 -9.00
CA VAL A 334 -2.50 19.20 -7.88
C VAL A 334 -3.63 19.36 -6.85
N LEU A 335 -3.92 20.60 -6.46
CA LEU A 335 -4.98 20.90 -5.51
C LEU A 335 -6.37 20.55 -6.06
N ASP A 336 -6.63 20.80 -7.35
CA ASP A 336 -7.92 20.44 -7.96
C ASP A 336 -8.11 18.93 -8.07
N LEU A 337 -7.05 18.16 -8.34
CA LEU A 337 -7.13 16.70 -8.32
C LEU A 337 -7.36 16.17 -6.89
N LEU A 338 -6.67 16.71 -5.88
CA LEU A 338 -6.91 16.35 -4.47
C LEU A 338 -8.37 16.61 -4.06
N ARG A 339 -8.93 17.78 -4.41
CA ARG A 339 -10.34 18.08 -4.16
C ARG A 339 -11.27 17.11 -4.85
N THR A 340 -10.97 16.78 -6.11
CA THR A 340 -11.75 15.84 -6.92
C THR A 340 -11.73 14.45 -6.29
N PHE A 341 -10.56 13.97 -5.87
CA PHE A 341 -10.38 12.69 -5.19
C PHE A 341 -11.26 12.59 -3.95
N PHE A 342 -11.15 13.52 -3.00
CA PHE A 342 -11.93 13.46 -1.76
C PHE A 342 -13.43 13.62 -2.02
N SER A 343 -13.82 14.48 -2.96
CA SER A 343 -15.22 14.69 -3.31
C SER A 343 -15.88 13.42 -3.88
N ILE A 344 -15.19 12.71 -4.78
CA ILE A 344 -15.71 11.45 -5.36
C ILE A 344 -15.68 10.34 -4.31
N ARG A 345 -14.64 10.26 -3.47
CA ARG A 345 -14.58 9.29 -2.36
C ARG A 345 -15.78 9.44 -1.41
N TRP A 346 -16.07 10.66 -0.97
CA TRP A 346 -17.21 10.93 -0.08
C TRP A 346 -18.57 10.79 -0.76
N ALA A 347 -18.61 10.63 -2.08
CA ALA A 347 -19.81 10.27 -2.84
C ALA A 347 -20.02 8.75 -2.92
N GLY A 348 -19.15 7.94 -2.28
CA GLY A 348 -19.30 6.49 -2.16
C GLY A 348 -18.32 5.66 -2.98
N ALA A 349 -17.40 6.28 -3.72
CA ALA A 349 -16.36 5.58 -4.47
C ALA A 349 -15.25 5.08 -3.52
N SER A 350 -15.50 3.92 -2.91
CA SER A 350 -14.61 3.28 -1.93
C SER A 350 -13.24 2.89 -2.50
N GLU A 351 -13.14 2.73 -3.82
CA GLU A 351 -11.96 2.38 -4.60
C GLU A 351 -10.86 3.47 -4.56
N LEU A 352 -11.23 4.71 -4.23
CA LEU A 352 -10.31 5.83 -4.01
C LEU A 352 -9.71 5.75 -2.61
N GLU A 353 -8.62 5.02 -2.43
CA GLU A 353 -8.02 4.74 -1.13
C GLU A 353 -7.16 5.90 -0.61
N ALA A 354 -7.49 6.37 0.59
CA ALA A 354 -6.66 7.30 1.35
C ALA A 354 -5.92 6.53 2.46
N VAL A 355 -4.66 6.17 2.20
CA VAL A 355 -3.83 5.41 3.12
C VAL A 355 -3.12 6.37 4.09
N VAL A 356 -3.06 6.02 5.37
CA VAL A 356 -2.29 6.76 6.37
C VAL A 356 -1.07 5.92 6.73
N LEU A 357 0.10 6.37 6.31
CA LEU A 357 1.38 5.74 6.64
C LEU A 357 1.85 6.15 8.05
N PRO A 358 2.66 5.33 8.74
CA PRO A 358 3.31 5.76 9.97
C PRO A 358 4.14 7.04 9.75
N GLY A 359 4.34 7.81 10.82
CA GLY A 359 5.19 9.00 10.79
C GLY A 359 6.69 8.64 10.83
N GLY A 360 7.54 9.64 10.65
CA GLY A 360 9.01 9.50 10.64
C GLY A 360 9.55 8.96 9.31
N HIS A 361 10.43 9.74 8.68
CA HIS A 361 11.23 9.32 7.52
C HIS A 361 12.59 8.86 8.04
N GLN A 362 12.94 7.60 7.79
CA GLN A 362 14.23 7.01 8.17
C GLN A 362 14.79 6.18 7.02
N GLU A 363 14.72 6.71 5.80
CA GLU A 363 15.19 6.01 4.62
C GLU A 363 16.71 5.85 4.62
N GLY A 364 17.17 4.62 4.43
CA GLY A 364 18.59 4.26 4.33
C GLY A 364 19.07 3.99 2.90
N ALA A 365 18.17 3.89 1.92
CA ALA A 365 18.54 3.61 0.53
C ALA A 365 17.42 3.99 -0.46
N VAL A 366 17.78 4.08 -1.74
CA VAL A 366 16.87 4.09 -2.88
C VAL A 366 17.10 2.81 -3.68
N LEU A 367 16.04 2.05 -3.95
CA LEU A 367 16.06 0.80 -4.71
C LEU A 367 15.33 0.99 -6.03
N ASP A 368 16.02 0.74 -7.15
CA ASP A 368 15.41 0.66 -8.48
C ASP A 368 15.25 -0.80 -8.89
N VAL A 369 14.00 -1.24 -8.98
CA VAL A 369 13.61 -2.65 -9.15
C VAL A 369 13.27 -2.94 -10.61
N ARG A 370 13.94 -3.93 -11.19
CA ARG A 370 13.76 -4.39 -12.56
C ARG A 370 13.56 -5.89 -12.62
N VAL A 371 12.86 -6.33 -13.67
CA VAL A 371 12.70 -7.75 -14.01
C VAL A 371 13.37 -7.98 -15.36
N GLU A 372 14.17 -9.03 -15.44
CA GLU A 372 14.96 -9.32 -16.63
C GLU A 372 14.08 -9.56 -17.88
N GLY A 373 14.50 -8.92 -18.98
CA GLY A 373 13.84 -9.01 -20.27
C GLY A 373 12.64 -8.07 -20.40
N GLN A 374 11.85 -8.29 -21.46
CA GLN A 374 10.67 -7.49 -21.74
C GLN A 374 9.50 -7.85 -20.80
N LEU A 375 8.81 -6.83 -20.29
CA LEU A 375 7.57 -7.04 -19.54
C LEU A 375 6.41 -7.39 -20.48
N HIS A 376 5.65 -8.38 -20.07
CA HIS A 376 4.39 -8.80 -20.66
C HIS A 376 3.32 -8.86 -19.58
N ALA A 377 2.05 -8.91 -19.99
CA ALA A 377 0.92 -9.05 -19.08
C ALA A 377 1.05 -10.28 -18.14
N TYR A 378 1.75 -11.34 -18.58
CA TYR A 378 2.01 -12.54 -17.78
C TYR A 378 3.30 -12.49 -16.95
N SER A 379 4.10 -11.42 -17.02
CA SER A 379 5.33 -11.27 -16.24
C SER A 379 5.02 -11.22 -14.76
N TRP A 380 5.87 -11.87 -13.96
CA TRP A 380 5.83 -11.80 -12.51
C TRP A 380 6.60 -10.57 -12.03
N ILE A 381 5.95 -9.76 -11.21
CA ILE A 381 6.50 -8.53 -10.64
C ILE A 381 6.73 -8.73 -9.14
N PRO A 382 7.95 -8.47 -8.64
CA PRO A 382 8.26 -8.55 -7.23
C PRO A 382 7.65 -7.36 -6.48
N LEU A 383 6.87 -7.67 -5.44
CA LEU A 383 6.39 -6.76 -4.43
C LEU A 383 7.39 -6.80 -3.27
N LEU A 384 8.14 -5.72 -3.10
CA LEU A 384 9.20 -5.62 -2.10
C LEU A 384 8.72 -4.79 -0.91
N SER A 385 8.94 -5.31 0.29
CA SER A 385 8.78 -4.54 1.53
C SER A 385 9.79 -3.39 1.54
N PRO A 386 9.38 -2.13 1.69
CA PRO A 386 10.30 -1.00 1.67
C PRO A 386 10.83 -0.67 3.07
N ALA A 387 10.90 -1.68 3.95
CA ALA A 387 11.55 -1.62 5.26
C ALA A 387 12.32 -2.91 5.55
N TYR A 388 13.52 -2.77 6.12
CA TYR A 388 14.38 -3.84 6.61
C TYR A 388 15.00 -3.43 7.95
N ALA A 389 14.92 -4.29 8.96
CA ALA A 389 15.59 -4.07 10.25
C ALA A 389 15.20 -2.75 10.95
N GLY A 390 13.98 -2.26 10.72
CA GLY A 390 13.50 -0.96 11.22
C GLY A 390 13.91 0.25 10.38
N VAL A 391 14.72 0.07 9.33
CA VAL A 391 15.16 1.13 8.41
C VAL A 391 14.35 1.08 7.12
N GLN A 392 13.85 2.25 6.71
CA GLN A 392 13.01 2.41 5.54
C GLN A 392 13.87 2.50 4.27
N MET A 393 13.29 2.30 3.10
CA MET A 393 13.97 2.51 1.82
C MET A 393 12.97 3.00 0.77
N PHE A 394 13.42 3.85 -0.15
CA PHE A 394 12.60 4.15 -1.32
C PHE A 394 12.62 2.96 -2.26
N VAL A 395 11.46 2.46 -2.69
CA VAL A 395 11.37 1.36 -3.66
C VAL A 395 10.67 1.85 -4.92
N ASN A 396 11.37 1.83 -6.05
CA ASN A 396 10.88 2.31 -7.34
C ASN A 396 10.88 1.16 -8.37
N HIS A 397 9.82 1.04 -9.17
CA HIS A 397 9.70 0.02 -10.21
C HIS A 397 9.63 0.67 -11.60
N PRO A 398 10.72 1.27 -12.11
CA PRO A 398 10.67 2.13 -13.30
C PRO A 398 10.13 1.43 -14.55
N GLN A 399 10.47 0.15 -14.73
CA GLN A 399 10.02 -0.65 -15.88
C GLN A 399 8.51 -0.96 -15.82
N VAL A 400 8.00 -1.24 -14.61
CA VAL A 400 6.58 -1.52 -14.38
C VAL A 400 5.77 -0.25 -14.53
N SER A 401 6.24 0.85 -13.93
CA SER A 401 5.60 2.16 -14.06
C SER A 401 5.54 2.61 -15.52
N ASP A 402 6.60 2.42 -16.32
CA ASP A 402 6.55 2.71 -17.77
C ASP A 402 5.53 1.86 -18.54
N TYR A 403 5.38 0.58 -18.19
CA TYR A 403 4.38 -0.28 -18.80
C TYR A 403 2.95 0.20 -18.49
N LEU A 404 2.68 0.55 -17.24
CA LEU A 404 1.37 1.06 -16.81
C LEU A 404 1.11 2.47 -17.38
N ARG A 405 2.14 3.30 -17.48
CA ARG A 405 2.08 4.63 -18.10
C ARG A 405 1.70 4.59 -19.57
N ARG A 406 2.13 3.55 -20.31
CA ARG A 406 1.64 3.29 -21.68
C ARG A 406 0.14 3.05 -21.71
N GLN A 407 -0.40 2.25 -20.78
CA GLN A 407 -1.84 2.02 -20.69
C GLN A 407 -2.60 3.30 -20.32
N LEU A 408 -2.05 4.11 -19.40
CA LEU A 408 -2.62 5.39 -19.03
C LEU A 408 -2.60 6.39 -20.19
N ALA A 409 -1.51 6.49 -20.96
CA ALA A 409 -1.41 7.36 -22.12
C ALA A 409 -2.47 7.02 -23.19
N ALA A 410 -2.62 5.73 -23.52
CA ALA A 410 -3.66 5.25 -24.42
C ALA A 410 -5.06 5.62 -23.92
N PHE A 411 -5.36 5.30 -22.65
CA PHE A 411 -6.64 5.65 -22.02
C PHE A 411 -6.93 7.15 -22.10
N LEU A 412 -5.95 8.00 -21.78
CA LEU A 412 -6.10 9.46 -21.81
C LEU A 412 -6.36 9.95 -23.25
N ALA A 413 -5.64 9.44 -24.23
CA ALA A 413 -5.80 9.84 -25.63
C ALA A 413 -7.18 9.48 -26.20
N GLU A 414 -7.79 8.39 -25.73
CA GLU A 414 -9.12 7.95 -26.16
C GLU A 414 -10.28 8.83 -25.66
N GLN A 415 -10.07 9.72 -24.68
CA GLN A 415 -11.12 10.57 -24.08
C GLN A 415 -11.49 11.80 -24.96
N ARG A 416 -11.71 11.59 -26.26
CA ARG A 416 -11.87 12.65 -27.27
C ARG A 416 -12.94 13.69 -26.95
N ASP A 417 -14.02 13.27 -26.28
CA ASP A 417 -15.11 14.16 -25.88
C ASP A 417 -14.68 15.15 -24.78
N LEU A 418 -13.75 14.76 -23.91
CA LEU A 418 -13.14 15.67 -22.93
C LEU A 418 -12.17 16.65 -23.57
N TRP A 419 -11.64 16.32 -24.76
CA TRP A 419 -10.67 17.11 -25.51
C TRP A 419 -11.33 17.94 -26.61
N ASP A 420 -12.62 18.24 -26.48
CA ASP A 420 -13.35 19.12 -27.41
C ASP A 420 -13.32 18.59 -28.86
N GLY A 421 -13.21 17.25 -29.01
CA GLY A 421 -13.11 16.54 -30.29
C GLY A 421 -11.70 16.42 -30.86
N GLU A 422 -10.72 17.12 -30.26
CA GLU A 422 -9.30 17.09 -30.64
C GLU A 422 -8.72 15.68 -30.45
N ALA A 423 -7.96 15.22 -31.44
CA ALA A 423 -7.19 14.00 -31.32
C ALA A 423 -5.91 14.27 -30.52
N ILE A 424 -5.67 13.46 -29.50
CA ILE A 424 -4.41 13.47 -28.76
C ILE A 424 -3.50 12.41 -29.37
N ASP A 425 -2.30 12.81 -29.78
CA ASP A 425 -1.28 11.86 -30.22
C ASP A 425 -0.77 11.09 -28.99
N GLU A 426 -1.13 9.81 -28.88
CA GLU A 426 -0.74 8.92 -27.78
C GLU A 426 0.78 8.82 -27.64
N ALA A 427 1.52 8.75 -28.74
CA ALA A 427 2.97 8.60 -28.71
C ALA A 427 3.63 9.87 -28.19
N ALA A 428 3.17 11.03 -28.66
CA ALA A 428 3.64 12.32 -28.16
C ALA A 428 3.27 12.50 -26.67
N LEU A 429 2.05 12.14 -26.26
CA LEU A 429 1.63 12.18 -24.87
C LEU A 429 2.53 11.30 -23.99
N LEU A 430 2.77 10.06 -24.39
CA LEU A 430 3.63 9.13 -23.66
C LEU A 430 5.06 9.65 -23.52
N GLU A 431 5.62 10.27 -24.56
CA GLU A 431 6.94 10.90 -24.52
C GLU A 431 6.98 12.02 -23.48
N GLN A 432 5.99 12.92 -23.48
CA GLN A 432 5.87 13.98 -22.47
C GLN A 432 5.72 13.42 -21.06
N MET A 433 4.91 12.37 -20.88
CA MET A 433 4.73 11.71 -19.59
C MET A 433 6.04 11.09 -19.08
N ARG A 434 6.85 10.48 -19.95
CA ARG A 434 8.16 9.91 -19.57
C ARG A 434 9.15 10.99 -19.14
N GLU A 435 9.22 12.09 -19.88
CA GLU A 435 10.08 13.23 -19.55
C GLU A 435 9.71 13.81 -18.17
N LEU A 436 8.40 14.06 -17.95
CA LEU A 436 7.90 14.60 -16.70
C LEU A 436 8.11 13.63 -15.53
N ALA A 437 7.81 12.35 -15.69
CA ALA A 437 8.00 11.35 -14.65
C ALA A 437 9.48 11.29 -14.19
N GLN A 438 10.42 11.29 -15.13
CA GLN A 438 11.85 11.29 -14.79
C GLN A 438 12.26 12.56 -14.05
N ARG A 439 11.82 13.72 -14.52
CA ARG A 439 12.13 15.02 -13.89
C ARG A 439 11.57 15.10 -12.47
N GLN A 440 10.32 14.70 -12.29
CA GLN A 440 9.63 14.74 -11.00
C GLN A 440 10.22 13.71 -10.02
N LEU A 441 10.62 12.52 -10.49
CA LEU A 441 11.37 11.55 -9.68
C LEU A 441 12.70 12.15 -9.20
N SER A 442 13.51 12.71 -10.10
CA SER A 442 14.78 13.35 -9.75
C SER A 442 14.60 14.48 -8.74
N ALA A 443 13.59 15.34 -8.92
CA ALA A 443 13.28 16.41 -7.96
C ALA A 443 12.90 15.83 -6.59
N THR A 444 12.06 14.79 -6.57
CA THR A 444 11.62 14.13 -5.33
C THR A 444 12.78 13.54 -4.55
N LEU A 445 13.63 12.76 -5.22
CA LEU A 445 14.82 12.17 -4.60
C LEU A 445 15.78 13.26 -4.13
N GLY A 446 15.97 14.34 -4.90
CA GLY A 446 16.82 15.47 -4.50
C GLY A 446 16.38 16.18 -3.21
N HIS A 447 15.07 16.22 -2.93
CA HIS A 447 14.52 16.79 -1.70
C HIS A 447 14.47 15.80 -0.54
N LEU A 448 14.11 14.54 -0.80
CA LEU A 448 13.77 13.57 0.25
C LEU A 448 14.86 12.53 0.53
N ALA A 449 15.75 12.27 -0.42
CA ALA A 449 16.69 11.14 -0.39
C ALA A 449 18.15 11.58 -0.58
N ARG A 450 18.46 12.88 -0.48
CA ARG A 450 19.80 13.40 -0.76
C ARG A 450 20.87 12.72 0.08
N GLY A 451 21.92 12.23 -0.58
CA GLY A 451 23.03 11.53 0.08
C GLY A 451 22.77 10.06 0.39
N LEU A 452 21.58 9.53 0.08
CA LEU A 452 21.30 8.10 0.22
C LEU A 452 21.92 7.30 -0.93
N PRO A 453 22.43 6.08 -0.65
CA PRO A 453 22.90 5.17 -1.69
C PRO A 453 21.73 4.70 -2.56
N ILE A 454 22.00 4.55 -3.87
CA ILE A 454 21.09 4.01 -4.86
C ILE A 454 21.58 2.60 -5.21
N TYR A 455 20.65 1.64 -5.20
CA TYR A 455 20.90 0.25 -5.59
C TYR A 455 19.96 -0.16 -6.71
N GLU A 456 20.50 -0.83 -7.72
CA GLU A 456 19.72 -1.44 -8.79
C GLU A 456 19.51 -2.93 -8.47
N LEU A 457 18.25 -3.34 -8.49
CA LEU A 457 17.82 -4.71 -8.21
C LEU A 457 17.31 -5.32 -9.49
N SER A 458 17.94 -6.39 -9.95
CA SER A 458 17.51 -7.15 -11.12
C SER A 458 17.04 -8.53 -10.70
N PHE A 459 15.78 -8.84 -10.99
CA PHE A 459 15.20 -10.15 -10.75
C PHE A 459 15.16 -10.98 -12.02
N ASP A 460 15.71 -12.19 -11.97
CA ASP A 460 15.56 -13.16 -13.04
C ASP A 460 14.15 -13.78 -13.05
N ARG A 461 13.88 -14.67 -14.01
CA ARG A 461 12.57 -15.33 -14.14
C ARG A 461 12.32 -16.41 -13.10
N GLU A 462 13.35 -16.87 -12.41
CA GLU A 462 13.29 -17.88 -11.35
C GLU A 462 13.08 -17.23 -9.97
N GLY A 463 13.23 -15.91 -9.90
CA GLY A 463 13.03 -15.10 -8.71
C GLY A 463 14.32 -14.77 -7.96
N HIS A 464 15.49 -15.09 -8.51
CA HIS A 464 16.77 -14.70 -7.91
C HIS A 464 17.01 -13.20 -8.15
N ALA A 465 17.41 -12.52 -7.08
CA ALA A 465 17.77 -11.11 -7.11
C ALA A 465 19.28 -10.94 -7.29
N ARG A 466 19.67 -10.00 -8.14
CA ARG A 466 21.01 -9.41 -8.18
C ARG A 466 20.92 -7.97 -7.72
N VAL A 467 21.82 -7.55 -6.83
CA VAL A 467 21.86 -6.19 -6.26
C VAL A 467 23.17 -5.54 -6.65
N GLU A 468 23.11 -4.38 -7.28
CA GLU A 468 24.28 -3.61 -7.71
C GLU A 468 24.21 -2.19 -7.15
N ALA A 469 25.35 -1.64 -6.73
CA ALA A 469 25.42 -0.24 -6.33
C ALA A 469 25.39 0.66 -7.57
N ALA A 470 24.42 1.58 -7.65
CA ALA A 470 24.18 2.42 -8.81
C ALA A 470 24.63 3.88 -8.62
N GLY A 471 24.81 4.33 -7.37
CA GLY A 471 25.32 5.67 -7.07
C GLY A 471 24.82 6.23 -5.75
N VAL A 472 24.79 7.56 -5.65
CA VAL A 472 24.27 8.30 -4.49
C VAL A 472 23.36 9.41 -5.01
N VAL A 473 22.24 9.65 -4.34
CA VAL A 473 21.30 10.70 -4.74
C VAL A 473 21.97 12.08 -4.64
N GLY A 474 22.08 12.76 -5.80
CA GLY A 474 22.69 14.08 -5.92
C GLY A 474 24.21 14.09 -5.94
N GLY A 475 24.84 12.91 -6.07
CA GLY A 475 26.29 12.73 -6.26
C GLY A 475 26.72 12.67 -7.71
#